data_AF-A0A158JBC1-F1
#
_entry.id   AF-A0A158JBC1-F1
#
_cell.length_a   1.000
_cell.length_b   1.000
_cell.length_c   1.000
_cell.angle_alpha   90.00
_cell.angle_beta   90.00
_cell.angle_gamma   90.00
#
_symmetry.space_group_name_H-M   'P 1'
#
loop_
_entity.id
_entity.type
_entity.pdbx_description
1 polymer ?
#
loop_
_entity_poly.entity_id
_entity_poly.type
_entity_poly.pdbx_seq_one_letter_code
_entity_poly.pdbx_strand_id
1 'polypeptide(L)'
;MQDYARDLAIGKLPFPLCHAARRYFEKSIDQNGEPETVTIDKSGANLAALDALNAERETPIKIRQNKYLNNVVEQGHRAIKRRTRPMLGFKNFRCARILLSGIELMHMIAKGQMEGSGIRYTRAEQFYSLVA
;
A
#
# COMPACT_ATOMS: atom_id res chain seq x y z
N MET A 1 -29.71 -3.60 6.60
CA MET A 1 -28.79 -4.71 6.93
C MET A 1 -29.15 -6.00 6.20
N GLN A 2 -30.44 -6.31 5.99
CA GLN A 2 -30.90 -7.48 5.22
C GLN A 2 -30.73 -7.37 3.70
N ASP A 3 -30.51 -6.17 3.13
CA ASP A 3 -30.31 -6.02 1.68
C ASP A 3 -28.89 -6.33 1.19
N TYR A 4 -27.86 -6.20 2.04
CA TYR A 4 -26.46 -6.49 1.65
C TYR A 4 -26.23 -7.97 1.30
N ALA A 5 -26.89 -8.89 2.01
CA ALA A 5 -26.77 -10.32 1.76
C ALA A 5 -27.52 -10.77 0.49
N ARG A 6 -28.56 -10.02 0.07
CA ARG A 6 -29.28 -10.29 -1.18
C ARG A 6 -28.50 -9.80 -2.39
N ASP A 7 -27.88 -8.63 -2.30
CA ASP A 7 -27.12 -8.06 -3.43
C ASP A 7 -25.89 -8.91 -3.80
N LEU A 8 -25.28 -9.60 -2.82
CA LEU A 8 -24.19 -10.56 -3.06
C LEU A 8 -24.64 -11.79 -3.88
N ALA A 9 -25.90 -12.23 -3.71
CA ALA A 9 -26.42 -13.45 -4.34
C ALA A 9 -26.90 -13.24 -5.79
N ILE A 10 -27.07 -11.98 -6.24
CA ILE A 10 -27.63 -11.64 -7.57
C ILE A 10 -26.55 -11.07 -8.50
N GLY A 11 -25.27 -11.10 -8.10
CA GLY A 11 -24.15 -10.61 -8.91
C GLY A 11 -24.18 -9.09 -9.17
N LYS A 12 -25.08 -8.35 -8.52
CA LYS A 12 -25.12 -6.89 -8.53
C LYS A 12 -24.45 -6.39 -7.26
N LEU A 13 -23.12 -6.35 -7.27
CA LEU A 13 -22.36 -5.59 -6.28
C LEU A 13 -22.85 -4.12 -6.33
N PRO A 14 -23.41 -3.58 -5.24
CA PRO A 14 -23.83 -2.19 -5.21
C PRO A 14 -22.56 -1.35 -5.11
N PHE A 15 -22.47 -0.32 -5.96
CA PHE A 15 -21.31 0.54 -6.23
C PHE A 15 -20.25 -0.02 -7.20
N PRO A 16 -19.72 0.83 -8.11
CA PRO A 16 -18.62 0.45 -8.98
C PRO A 16 -17.44 0.01 -8.12
N LEU A 17 -17.15 -1.30 -8.12
CA LEU A 17 -15.94 -1.83 -7.50
C LEU A 17 -14.76 -1.12 -8.16
N CYS A 18 -14.02 -0.34 -7.38
CA CYS A 18 -12.82 0.32 -7.88
C CYS A 18 -11.74 -0.77 -8.03
N HIS A 19 -11.66 -1.42 -9.19
CA HIS A 19 -10.72 -2.51 -9.47
C HIS A 19 -9.27 -2.20 -9.10
N ALA A 20 -8.88 -0.92 -9.19
CA ALA A 20 -7.55 -0.46 -8.79
C ALA A 20 -7.29 -0.62 -7.29
N ALA A 21 -8.26 -0.28 -6.43
CA ALA A 21 -8.12 -0.40 -4.98
C ALA A 21 -8.09 -1.87 -4.55
N ARG A 22 -8.96 -2.71 -5.12
CA ARG A 22 -8.95 -4.16 -4.87
C ARG A 22 -7.60 -4.78 -5.25
N ARG A 23 -7.12 -4.53 -6.48
CA ARG A 23 -5.82 -5.03 -6.95
C ARG A 23 -4.65 -4.54 -6.11
N TYR A 24 -4.71 -3.31 -5.59
CA TYR A 24 -3.69 -2.78 -4.69
C TYR A 24 -3.62 -3.59 -3.39
N PHE A 25 -4.77 -3.87 -2.76
CA PHE A 25 -4.80 -4.64 -1.52
C PHE A 25 -4.39 -6.10 -1.73
N GLU A 26 -4.86 -6.76 -2.80
CA GLU A 26 -4.44 -8.13 -3.16
C GLU A 26 -2.91 -8.21 -3.26
N LYS A 27 -2.31 -7.33 -4.08
CA LYS A 27 -0.87 -7.30 -4.24
C LYS A 27 -0.13 -6.99 -2.94
N SER A 28 -0.68 -6.11 -2.10
CA SER A 28 -0.05 -5.73 -0.83
C SER A 28 -0.04 -6.90 0.16
N ILE A 29 -1.11 -7.70 0.18
CA ILE A 29 -1.22 -8.88 1.04
C ILE A 29 -0.28 -9.98 0.54
N ASP A 30 -0.22 -10.22 -0.77
CA ASP A 30 0.72 -11.18 -1.36
C ASP A 30 2.19 -10.86 -1.03
N GLN A 31 2.53 -9.57 -0.96
CA GLN A 31 3.91 -9.12 -0.73
C GLN A 31 4.31 -9.01 0.74
N ASN A 32 3.37 -8.67 1.63
CA ASN A 32 3.68 -8.33 3.02
C ASN A 32 3.02 -9.26 4.04
N GLY A 33 2.24 -10.24 3.60
CA GLY A 33 1.46 -11.13 4.45
C GLY A 33 0.09 -10.57 4.83
N GLU A 34 -0.71 -11.39 5.49
CA GLU A 34 -2.10 -11.08 5.82
C GLU A 34 -2.21 -10.22 7.09
N PRO A 35 -2.78 -8.99 7.00
CA PRO A 35 -2.94 -8.14 8.16
C PRO A 35 -4.21 -8.49 8.95
N GLU A 36 -4.12 -8.46 10.27
CA GLU A 36 -5.30 -8.56 11.15
C GLU A 36 -6.19 -7.30 11.05
N THR A 37 -5.58 -6.12 10.91
CA THR A 37 -6.28 -4.83 10.86
C THR A 37 -5.68 -3.93 9.79
N VAL A 38 -6.53 -3.30 8.98
CA VAL A 38 -6.14 -2.27 8.00
C VAL A 38 -6.76 -0.94 8.39
N THR A 39 -5.91 0.09 8.47
CA THR A 39 -6.37 1.48 8.64
C THR A 39 -6.49 2.14 7.28
N ILE A 40 -7.67 2.66 6.96
CA ILE A 40 -7.95 3.39 5.72
C ILE A 40 -8.44 4.81 6.00
N ASP A 41 -8.36 5.67 4.99
CA ASP A 41 -9.04 6.95 4.96
C ASP A 41 -10.56 6.79 4.78
N LYS A 42 -11.28 7.91 4.66
CA LYS A 42 -12.73 7.91 4.42
C LYS A 42 -13.09 7.66 2.95
N SER A 43 -12.20 7.05 2.17
CA SER A 43 -12.44 6.73 0.77
C SER A 43 -13.43 5.58 0.64
N GLY A 44 -14.53 5.82 -0.08
CA GLY A 44 -15.51 4.78 -0.39
C GLY A 44 -14.94 3.65 -1.25
N ALA A 45 -13.97 3.95 -2.12
CA ALA A 45 -13.31 2.95 -2.97
C ALA A 45 -12.47 1.96 -2.15
N ASN A 46 -11.76 2.44 -1.12
CA ASN A 46 -10.96 1.59 -0.24
C ASN A 46 -11.84 0.68 0.63
N LEU A 47 -12.95 1.23 1.13
CA LEU A 47 -13.93 0.47 1.90
C LEU A 47 -14.55 -0.65 1.06
N ALA A 48 -15.09 -0.31 -0.12
CA ALA A 48 -15.70 -1.29 -1.02
C ALA A 48 -14.71 -2.39 -1.46
N ALA A 49 -13.44 -2.05 -1.67
CA ALA A 49 -12.41 -3.02 -2.02
C ALA A 49 -12.11 -4.01 -0.88
N LEU A 50 -12.00 -3.51 0.36
CA LEU A 50 -11.75 -4.37 1.53
C LEU A 50 -12.98 -5.21 1.90
N ASP A 51 -14.19 -4.67 1.76
CA ASP A 51 -15.43 -5.43 1.96
C ASP A 51 -15.55 -6.57 0.94
N ALA A 52 -15.22 -6.31 -0.33
CA ALA A 52 -15.20 -7.34 -1.37
C ALA A 52 -14.14 -8.43 -1.08
N LEU A 53 -12.94 -8.04 -0.59
CA LEU A 53 -11.92 -9.01 -0.19
C LEU A 53 -12.32 -9.83 1.03
N ASN A 54 -12.99 -9.22 2.01
CA ASN A 54 -13.48 -9.92 3.19
C ASN A 54 -14.60 -10.90 2.88
N ALA A 55 -15.42 -10.64 1.86
CA ALA A 55 -16.46 -11.57 1.42
C ALA A 55 -15.91 -12.92 0.90
N GLU A 56 -14.65 -12.95 0.45
CA GLU A 56 -13.97 -14.12 -0.09
C GLU A 56 -13.06 -14.82 0.96
N ARG A 57 -13.01 -14.32 2.21
CA ARG A 57 -12.09 -14.77 3.27
C ARG A 57 -12.81 -15.47 4.42
N GLU A 58 -12.18 -16.50 4.98
CA GLU A 58 -12.67 -17.19 6.19
C GLU A 58 -12.51 -16.31 7.45
N THR A 59 -11.36 -15.66 7.59
CA THR A 59 -11.08 -14.67 8.64
C THR A 59 -11.07 -13.25 8.05
N PRO A 60 -12.10 -12.43 8.33
CA PRO A 60 -12.17 -11.07 7.82
C PRO A 60 -11.10 -10.16 8.42
N ILE A 61 -10.53 -9.29 7.58
CA ILE A 61 -9.63 -8.22 7.99
C ILE A 61 -10.44 -7.13 8.68
N LYS A 62 -10.00 -6.69 9.86
CA LYS A 62 -10.65 -5.60 10.59
C LYS A 62 -10.36 -4.25 9.91
N ILE A 63 -11.40 -3.58 9.42
CA ILE A 63 -11.28 -2.26 8.78
C ILE A 63 -11.44 -1.16 9.83
N ARG A 64 -10.50 -0.21 9.87
CA ARG A 64 -10.56 0.96 10.75
C ARG A 64 -10.43 2.26 9.96
N GLN A 65 -11.34 3.19 10.18
CA GLN A 65 -11.24 4.56 9.67
C GLN A 65 -10.83 5.52 10.80
N ASN A 66 -9.53 5.75 10.97
CA ASN A 66 -9.04 6.68 12.00
C ASN A 66 -8.15 7.76 11.36
N LYS A 67 -8.63 9.02 11.42
CA LYS A 67 -7.95 10.20 10.87
C LYS A 67 -6.50 10.33 11.38
N TYR A 68 -6.26 10.04 12.65
CA TYR A 68 -4.95 10.23 13.27
C TYR A 68 -3.97 9.14 12.88
N LEU A 69 -4.42 7.89 12.76
CA LEU A 69 -3.58 6.78 12.31
C LEU A 69 -3.19 6.94 10.82
N ASN A 70 -4.07 7.52 10.01
CA ASN A 70 -3.76 7.86 8.62
C ASN A 70 -2.64 8.90 8.49
N ASN A 71 -2.36 9.70 9.53
CA ASN A 71 -1.27 10.68 9.47
C ASN A 71 0.10 10.01 9.28
N VAL A 72 0.30 8.76 9.75
CA VAL A 72 1.56 8.04 9.56
C VAL A 72 1.79 7.73 8.08
N VAL A 73 0.76 7.24 7.40
CA VAL A 73 0.77 6.98 5.95
C VAL A 73 0.99 8.29 5.18
N GLU A 74 0.25 9.34 5.55
CA GLU A 74 0.39 10.66 4.92
C GLU A 74 1.76 11.30 5.13
N GLN A 75 2.42 11.04 6.26
CA GLN A 75 3.80 11.47 6.48
C GLN A 75 4.77 10.76 5.54
N GLY A 76 4.60 9.45 5.32
CA GLY A 76 5.37 8.69 4.33
C GLY A 76 5.24 9.28 2.92
N HIS A 77 4.02 9.67 2.53
CA HIS A 77 3.77 10.32 1.24
C HIS A 77 4.52 11.64 1.07
N ARG A 78 4.78 12.41 2.15
CA ARG A 78 5.47 13.70 2.04
C ARG A 78 6.88 13.56 1.49
N ALA A 79 7.59 12.50 1.88
CA ALA A 79 8.96 12.30 1.43
C ALA A 79 9.02 11.99 -0.07
N ILE A 80 8.12 11.14 -0.56
CA ILE A 80 7.96 10.85 -1.99
C ILE A 80 7.55 12.11 -2.75
N LYS A 81 6.48 12.79 -2.30
CA LYS A 81 5.97 14.03 -2.93
C LYS A 81 7.02 15.13 -2.99
N ARG A 82 7.89 15.26 -1.98
CA ARG A 82 8.98 16.24 -1.96
C ARG A 82 9.99 16.00 -3.08
N ARG A 83 10.31 14.73 -3.37
CA ARG A 83 11.24 14.36 -4.45
C ARG A 83 10.60 14.46 -5.83
N THR A 84 9.33 14.08 -5.97
CA THR A 84 8.66 14.02 -7.27
C THR A 84 8.07 15.36 -7.73
N ARG A 85 7.69 16.27 -6.82
CA ARG A 85 7.15 17.60 -7.17
C ARG A 85 8.01 18.42 -8.13
N PRO A 86 9.33 18.60 -7.92
CA PRO A 86 10.16 19.36 -8.87
C PRO A 86 10.35 18.67 -10.22
N MET A 87 9.97 17.39 -10.36
CA MET A 87 10.08 16.62 -11.61
C MET A 87 8.87 16.84 -12.55
N LEU A 88 7.84 17.59 -12.11
CA LEU A 88 6.59 17.82 -12.84
C LEU A 88 5.83 16.53 -13.21
N GLY A 89 6.01 15.47 -12.40
CA GLY A 89 5.40 14.16 -12.62
C GLY A 89 6.26 13.21 -13.44
N PHE A 90 5.69 12.06 -13.80
CA PHE A 90 6.38 11.02 -14.56
C PHE A 90 5.83 10.95 -15.99
N LYS A 91 6.72 10.89 -16.98
CA LYS A 91 6.32 10.82 -18.41
C LYS A 91 5.61 9.52 -18.79
N ASN A 92 5.90 8.41 -18.08
CA ASN A 92 5.26 7.12 -18.29
C ASN A 92 5.34 6.24 -17.02
N PHE A 93 4.52 5.18 -16.96
CA PHE A 93 4.44 4.28 -15.80
C PHE A 93 5.73 3.49 -15.54
N ARG A 94 6.51 3.16 -16.58
CA ARG A 94 7.78 2.45 -16.41
C ARG A 94 8.79 3.32 -15.65
N CYS A 95 8.93 4.58 -16.04
CA CYS A 95 9.75 5.57 -15.35
C CYS A 95 9.26 5.81 -13.93
N ALA A 96 7.95 5.95 -13.73
CA ALA A 96 7.37 6.11 -12.40
C ALA A 96 7.76 4.95 -11.47
N ARG A 97 7.60 3.70 -11.95
CA ARG A 97 7.94 2.50 -11.18
C ARG A 97 9.42 2.47 -10.79
N ILE A 98 10.32 2.67 -11.75
CA ILE A 98 11.78 2.63 -11.49
C ILE A 98 12.19 3.70 -10.49
N LEU A 99 11.72 4.94 -10.67
CA LEU A 99 12.09 6.06 -9.80
C LEU A 99 11.49 5.92 -8.39
N LEU A 100 10.23 5.50 -8.28
CA LEU A 100 9.61 5.28 -6.97
C LEU A 100 10.30 4.15 -6.21
N SER A 101 10.63 3.04 -6.87
CA SER A 101 11.40 1.95 -6.25
C SER A 101 12.79 2.41 -5.78
N GLY A 102 13.49 3.24 -6.57
CA GLY A 102 14.77 3.81 -6.15
C GLY A 102 14.66 4.73 -4.94
N ILE A 103 13.63 5.60 -4.89
CA ILE A 103 13.37 6.48 -3.73
C ILE A 103 13.06 5.66 -2.48
N GLU A 104 12.24 4.62 -2.62
CA GLU A 104 11.88 3.71 -1.54
C GLU A 104 13.09 2.96 -1.00
N LEU A 105 13.92 2.39 -1.89
CA LEU A 105 15.15 1.71 -1.52
C LEU A 105 16.08 2.61 -0.71
N MET A 106 16.31 3.85 -1.17
CA MET A 106 17.15 4.79 -0.45
C MET A 106 16.55 5.19 0.91
N HIS A 107 15.22 5.24 1.04
CA HIS A 107 14.57 5.44 2.34
C HIS A 107 14.75 4.24 3.28
N MET A 108 14.67 3.01 2.78
CA MET A 108 14.91 1.80 3.59
C MET A 108 16.35 1.75 4.12
N ILE A 109 17.33 2.02 3.26
CA ILE A 109 18.74 2.16 3.63
C ILE A 109 18.92 3.27 4.68
N ALA A 110 18.30 4.43 4.46
CA ALA A 110 18.42 5.55 5.38
C ALA A 110 17.84 5.26 6.78
N LYS A 111 16.77 4.45 6.86
CA LYS A 111 16.12 4.00 8.09
C LYS A 111 16.76 2.77 8.74
N GLY A 112 17.72 2.11 8.07
CA GLY A 112 18.30 0.86 8.55
C GLY A 112 17.33 -0.32 8.52
N GLN A 113 16.36 -0.30 7.59
CA GLN A 113 15.37 -1.37 7.41
C GLN A 113 15.87 -2.50 6.50
N MET A 114 17.13 -2.44 6.07
CA MET A 114 17.77 -3.51 5.31
C MET A 114 18.11 -4.65 6.25
N GLU A 115 17.78 -5.88 5.87
CA GLU A 115 18.25 -7.07 6.59
C GLU A 115 19.78 -7.11 6.54
N GLY A 116 20.43 -7.02 7.69
CA GLY A 116 21.88 -6.95 7.81
C GLY A 116 22.36 -7.81 8.97
N SER A 117 23.40 -8.60 8.71
CA SER A 117 24.01 -9.66 9.52
C SER A 117 24.68 -9.21 10.83
N GLY A 118 24.16 -8.18 11.50
CA GLY A 118 24.74 -7.61 12.73
C GLY A 118 25.96 -6.71 12.50
N ILE A 119 26.42 -6.59 11.25
CA ILE A 119 27.50 -5.68 10.85
C ILE A 119 26.90 -4.32 10.49
N ARG A 120 27.40 -3.24 11.12
CA ARG A 120 27.00 -1.87 10.79
C ARG A 120 27.63 -1.43 9.47
N TYR A 121 26.95 -1.70 8.36
CA TYR A 121 27.28 -1.09 7.07
C TYR A 121 26.90 0.40 7.06
N THR A 122 27.74 1.23 6.46
CA THR A 122 27.39 2.59 6.04
C THR A 122 26.32 2.53 4.94
N ARG A 123 25.59 3.64 4.73
CA ARG A 123 24.55 3.72 3.69
C ARG A 123 25.08 3.42 2.29
N ALA A 124 26.33 3.82 2.01
CA ALA A 124 26.97 3.56 0.72
C ALA A 124 27.28 2.07 0.57
N GLU A 125 27.84 1.43 1.59
CA GLU A 125 28.12 -0.01 1.55
C GLU A 125 26.83 -0.84 1.41
N GLN A 126 25.75 -0.48 2.11
CA GLN A 126 24.44 -1.13 1.93
C GLN A 126 23.88 -0.97 0.52
N PHE A 127 24.16 0.16 -0.14
CA PHE A 127 23.73 0.37 -1.53
C PHE A 127 24.55 -0.50 -2.48
N TYR A 128 25.88 -0.52 -2.33
CA TYR A 128 26.75 -1.32 -3.18
C TYR A 128 26.55 -2.83 -3.00
N SER A 129 26.19 -3.29 -1.80
CA SER A 129 25.88 -4.71 -1.57
C SER A 129 24.64 -5.23 -2.32
N LEU A 130 23.80 -4.35 -2.85
CA LEU A 130 22.61 -4.72 -3.64
C LEU A 130 22.93 -4.91 -5.13
N VAL A 131 24.10 -4.45 -5.57
CA VAL A 131 24.54 -4.49 -6.97
C VAL A 131 25.60 -5.56 -7.20
N ALA A 132 26.23 -6.05 -6.12
CA ALA A 132 27.16 -7.16 -6.12
C ALA A 132 26.43 -8.50 -6.31
#